data_AF-A0AB32UNE1-F1
#
_entry.id   AF-A0AB32UNE1-F1
#
_cell.length_a   1.000
_cell.length_b   1.000
_cell.length_c   1.000
_cell.angle_alpha   90.00
_cell.angle_beta   90.00
_cell.angle_gamma   90.00
#
_symmetry.space_group_name_H-M   'P 1'
#
loop_
_entity.id
_entity.type
_entity.pdbx_description
1 polymer ?
#
loop_
_entity_poly.entity_id
_entity_poly.type
_entity_poly.pdbx_seq_one_letter_code
_entity_poly.pdbx_strand_id
1 'polypeptide(L)'
;MSNAKFTPIMPHFLKPLLPGFHKQLSIPLSFFIKYLKGQNCERAVLRSCGSRTWSVKLKGRRFEDGWEEFARDHDLYVGDVLVFRHGGNMVFDVMVFDTRSACQREYPLFAMKGKDQKKSSAKRFGKQLEKCTSTSFKHEHPYFVATLKPNNLKVSKLNIPRKFARSNGLTDRFCEMVLVDQQGRSWIANLRHKKSDGQVYIGRGWRNLCIANNLKEEDSVLLELIGNGKKPIFKLEVARDSSAKTKPNHPDSKAGDWSCFCEGSSRC
;
A
#
# COMPACT_ATOMS: atom_id res chain seq x y z
N MET A 1 -20.40 -20.30 27.42
CA MET A 1 -19.33 -19.45 26.85
C MET A 1 -19.40 -19.52 25.33
N SER A 2 -19.69 -18.43 24.64
CA SER A 2 -19.76 -18.39 23.17
C SER A 2 -18.34 -18.27 22.59
N ASN A 3 -17.87 -19.34 21.95
CA ASN A 3 -16.55 -19.36 21.33
C ASN A 3 -16.58 -18.51 20.04
N ALA A 4 -16.24 -17.22 20.18
CA ALA A 4 -16.20 -16.27 19.07
C ALA A 4 -15.14 -16.71 18.05
N LYS A 5 -15.58 -17.36 16.96
CA LYS A 5 -14.70 -17.79 15.87
C LYS A 5 -14.06 -16.57 15.23
N PHE A 6 -12.81 -16.28 15.61
CA PHE A 6 -11.97 -15.29 14.94
C PHE A 6 -11.88 -15.65 13.46
N THR A 7 -12.58 -14.88 12.64
CA THR A 7 -12.46 -14.90 11.18
C THR A 7 -11.49 -13.78 10.81
N PRO A 8 -10.30 -14.10 10.26
CA PRO A 8 -9.35 -13.07 9.85
C PRO A 8 -10.02 -12.11 8.86
N ILE A 9 -9.93 -10.80 9.13
CA ILE A 9 -10.63 -9.75 8.38
C ILE A 9 -10.14 -9.68 6.92
N MET A 10 -8.90 -10.13 6.67
CA MET A 10 -8.43 -10.60 5.37
C MET A 10 -7.74 -11.96 5.58
N PRO A 11 -8.31 -13.06 5.09
CA PRO A 11 -7.67 -14.36 5.20
C PRO A 11 -6.47 -14.42 4.26
N HIS A 12 -5.38 -14.99 4.75
CA HIS A 12 -4.14 -15.12 4.00
C HIS A 12 -3.56 -16.53 4.12
N PHE A 13 -2.68 -16.88 3.18
CA PHE A 13 -1.88 -18.09 3.24
C PHE A 13 -0.45 -17.82 2.74
N LEU A 14 0.49 -18.55 3.31
CA LEU A 14 1.89 -18.57 2.87
C LEU A 14 2.09 -19.79 1.95
N LYS A 15 2.84 -19.61 0.87
CA LYS A 15 3.16 -20.65 -0.10
C LYS A 15 4.65 -20.57 -0.48
N PRO A 16 5.49 -21.50 0.02
CA PRO A 16 6.85 -21.68 -0.48
C PRO A 16 6.81 -22.23 -1.91
N LEU A 17 7.71 -21.77 -2.77
CA LEU A 17 7.84 -22.27 -4.14
C LEU A 17 8.71 -23.53 -4.17
N LEU A 18 8.15 -24.61 -4.71
CA LEU A 18 8.79 -25.91 -4.87
C LEU A 18 9.00 -26.19 -6.36
N PRO A 19 9.91 -27.13 -6.74
CA PRO A 19 10.11 -27.50 -8.14
C PRO A 19 8.79 -27.77 -8.88
N GLY A 20 8.70 -27.26 -10.11
CA GLY A 20 7.48 -27.34 -10.94
C GLY A 20 6.48 -26.20 -10.76
N PHE A 21 6.73 -25.20 -9.89
CA PHE A 21 5.82 -24.07 -9.69
C PHE A 21 5.58 -23.21 -10.94
N HIS A 22 6.51 -23.15 -11.91
CA HIS A 22 6.44 -22.21 -13.04
C HIS A 22 5.12 -22.25 -13.82
N LYS A 23 4.55 -23.46 -14.03
CA LYS A 23 3.30 -23.64 -14.80
C LYS A 23 2.03 -23.50 -13.97
N GLN A 24 2.09 -23.74 -12.66
CA GLN A 24 0.90 -23.70 -11.80
C GLN A 24 1.25 -23.53 -10.31
N LEU A 25 0.37 -22.85 -9.57
CA LEU A 25 0.47 -22.76 -8.11
C LEU A 25 -0.80 -23.25 -7.42
N SER A 26 -0.65 -24.20 -6.48
CA SER A 26 -1.77 -24.72 -5.70
C SER A 26 -2.07 -23.88 -4.45
N ILE A 27 -3.33 -23.47 -4.32
CA ILE A 27 -3.92 -22.88 -3.12
C ILE A 27 -4.06 -23.99 -2.04
N PRO A 28 -3.66 -23.74 -0.77
CA PRO A 28 -3.84 -24.68 0.33
C PRO A 28 -5.29 -25.15 0.49
N LEU A 29 -5.48 -26.45 0.74
CA LEU A 29 -6.81 -27.07 0.81
C LEU A 29 -7.70 -26.44 1.89
N SER A 30 -7.14 -26.17 3.07
CA SER A 30 -7.81 -25.51 4.19
C SER A 30 -8.29 -24.10 3.83
N PHE A 31 -7.47 -23.34 3.10
CA PHE A 31 -7.82 -22.01 2.61
C PHE A 31 -8.97 -22.07 1.60
N PHE A 32 -8.84 -22.97 0.60
CA PHE A 32 -9.85 -23.14 -0.43
C PHE A 32 -11.21 -23.54 0.16
N ILE A 33 -11.26 -24.55 1.02
CA ILE A 33 -12.50 -25.02 1.66
C ILE A 33 -13.18 -23.90 2.47
N LYS A 34 -12.39 -23.09 3.19
CA LYS A 34 -12.92 -22.09 4.13
C LYS A 34 -13.32 -20.76 3.48
N TYR A 35 -12.65 -20.36 2.40
CA TYR A 35 -12.79 -18.99 1.85
C TYR A 35 -13.18 -18.94 0.36
N LEU A 36 -13.01 -20.02 -0.40
CA LEU A 36 -13.22 -20.04 -1.86
C LEU A 36 -14.28 -21.05 -2.32
N LYS A 37 -14.62 -22.05 -1.50
CA LYS A 37 -15.64 -23.07 -1.82
C LYS A 37 -17.00 -22.38 -2.07
N GLY A 38 -17.61 -22.68 -3.21
CA GLY A 38 -18.89 -22.08 -3.64
C GLY A 38 -18.76 -20.76 -4.40
N GLN A 39 -17.55 -20.21 -4.58
CA GLN A 39 -17.31 -19.16 -5.58
C GLN A 39 -17.29 -19.79 -6.98
N ASN A 40 -18.07 -19.25 -7.92
CA ASN A 40 -18.21 -19.81 -9.28
C ASN A 40 -17.36 -19.03 -10.30
N CYS A 41 -16.11 -18.72 -9.94
CA CYS A 41 -15.23 -17.86 -10.72
C CYS A 41 -14.15 -18.68 -11.43
N GLU A 42 -14.09 -18.60 -12.77
CA GLU A 42 -13.05 -19.28 -13.56
C GLU A 42 -11.66 -18.61 -13.44
N ARG A 43 -11.61 -17.34 -13.02
CA ARG A 43 -10.36 -16.57 -12.90
C ARG A 43 -10.24 -15.87 -11.55
N ALA A 44 -9.00 -15.69 -11.12
CA ALA A 44 -8.59 -14.87 -10.00
C ALA A 44 -7.71 -13.72 -10.48
N VAL A 45 -7.56 -12.68 -9.67
CA VAL A 45 -6.68 -11.53 -9.95
C VAL A 45 -5.58 -11.50 -8.90
N LEU A 46 -4.33 -11.61 -9.34
CA LEU A 46 -3.16 -11.39 -8.49
C LEU A 46 -2.73 -9.93 -8.62
N ARG A 47 -2.50 -9.25 -7.50
CA ARG A 47 -1.97 -7.89 -7.43
C ARG A 47 -0.62 -7.90 -6.73
N SER A 48 0.31 -7.10 -7.23
CA SER A 48 1.63 -6.89 -6.62
C SER A 48 1.91 -5.39 -6.47
N CYS A 49 3.05 -5.02 -5.89
CA CYS A 49 3.46 -3.61 -5.86
C CYS A 49 3.73 -3.08 -7.27
N GLY A 50 3.42 -1.80 -7.50
CA GLY A 50 3.51 -1.18 -8.84
C GLY A 50 2.25 -1.27 -9.71
N SER A 51 1.08 -1.49 -9.12
CA SER A 51 -0.25 -1.43 -9.77
C SER A 51 -0.52 -2.42 -10.91
N ARG A 52 0.43 -3.29 -11.26
CA ARG A 52 0.16 -4.39 -12.18
C ARG A 52 -0.76 -5.43 -11.55
N THR A 53 -1.60 -6.01 -12.39
CA THR A 53 -2.46 -7.13 -12.03
C THR A 53 -2.33 -8.24 -13.06
N TRP A 54 -2.36 -9.48 -12.60
CA TRP A 54 -2.29 -10.68 -13.46
C TRP A 54 -3.59 -11.45 -13.28
N SER A 55 -4.34 -11.61 -14.37
CA SER A 55 -5.54 -12.44 -14.36
C SER A 55 -5.14 -13.89 -14.56
N VAL A 56 -5.29 -14.72 -13.52
CA VAL A 56 -4.89 -16.13 -13.54
C VAL A 56 -6.10 -17.05 -13.59
N LYS A 57 -6.06 -18.09 -14.43
CA LYS A 57 -7.12 -19.10 -14.48
C LYS A 57 -7.10 -19.96 -13.22
N LEU A 58 -8.27 -20.25 -12.66
CA LEU A 58 -8.44 -21.12 -11.50
C LEU A 58 -9.01 -22.47 -11.93
N LYS A 59 -8.18 -23.52 -11.95
CA LYS A 59 -8.63 -24.90 -12.17
C LYS A 59 -8.68 -25.65 -10.84
N GLY A 60 -9.89 -25.76 -10.29
CA GLY A 60 -10.10 -26.32 -8.95
C GLY A 60 -9.39 -25.49 -7.88
N ARG A 61 -8.20 -25.93 -7.45
CA ARG A 61 -7.38 -25.22 -6.44
C ARG A 61 -6.07 -24.65 -7.01
N ARG A 62 -5.91 -24.59 -8.32
CA ARG A 62 -4.64 -24.21 -8.97
C ARG A 62 -4.81 -22.92 -9.75
N PHE A 63 -3.90 -21.97 -9.54
CA PHE A 63 -3.63 -20.93 -10.53
C PHE A 63 -2.86 -21.59 -11.68
N GLU A 64 -3.41 -21.55 -12.89
CA GLU A 64 -2.83 -22.08 -14.13
C GLU A 64 -2.59 -20.90 -15.11
N ASP A 65 -3.24 -20.85 -16.29
CA ASP A 65 -3.00 -19.82 -17.32
C ASP A 65 -2.87 -18.38 -16.75
N GLY A 66 -1.75 -17.70 -17.02
CA GLY A 66 -1.40 -16.38 -16.48
C GLY A 66 -0.53 -16.42 -15.22
N TRP A 67 -0.44 -17.55 -14.51
CA TRP A 67 0.48 -17.72 -13.38
C TRP A 67 1.95 -17.69 -13.81
N GLU A 68 2.28 -18.29 -14.96
CA GLU A 68 3.64 -18.28 -15.50
C GLU A 68 4.13 -16.86 -15.83
N GLU A 69 3.23 -15.98 -16.29
CA GLU A 69 3.51 -14.56 -16.50
C GLU A 69 3.78 -13.84 -15.18
N PHE A 70 2.96 -14.08 -14.15
CA PHE A 70 3.21 -13.57 -12.81
C PHE A 70 4.58 -14.06 -12.28
N ALA A 71 4.89 -15.34 -12.43
CA ALA A 71 6.14 -15.92 -11.94
C ALA A 71 7.38 -15.34 -12.63
N ARG A 72 7.30 -15.11 -13.95
CA ARG A 72 8.36 -14.50 -14.76
C ARG A 72 8.52 -13.01 -14.44
N ASP A 73 7.43 -12.24 -14.36
CA ASP A 73 7.48 -10.79 -14.14
C ASP A 73 8.01 -10.40 -12.75
N HIS A 74 8.09 -11.36 -11.82
CA HIS A 74 8.61 -11.19 -10.46
C HIS A 74 9.98 -11.87 -10.23
N ASP A 75 10.57 -12.47 -11.27
CA ASP A 75 11.79 -13.28 -11.19
C ASP A 75 11.74 -14.31 -10.03
N LEU A 76 10.67 -15.10 -9.97
CA LEU A 76 10.48 -16.08 -8.88
C LEU A 76 11.43 -17.27 -9.05
N TYR A 77 11.99 -17.74 -7.93
CA TYR A 77 12.85 -18.93 -7.86
C TYR A 77 12.30 -20.00 -6.91
N VAL A 78 12.77 -21.25 -7.08
CA VAL A 78 12.53 -22.31 -6.09
C VAL A 78 13.12 -21.88 -4.75
N GLY A 79 12.33 -21.96 -3.68
CA GLY A 79 12.68 -21.46 -2.35
C GLY A 79 12.11 -20.09 -2.02
N ASP A 80 11.66 -19.28 -2.99
CA ASP A 80 10.98 -18.02 -2.68
C ASP A 80 9.68 -18.28 -1.92
N VAL A 81 9.30 -17.34 -1.04
CA VAL A 81 8.13 -17.47 -0.17
C VAL A 81 7.11 -16.41 -0.52
N LEU A 82 5.92 -16.84 -0.94
CA LEU A 82 4.84 -15.92 -1.27
C LEU A 82 3.79 -15.89 -0.16
N VAL A 83 3.30 -14.70 0.17
CA VAL A 83 2.13 -14.50 1.03
C VAL A 83 0.99 -13.95 0.20
N PHE A 84 -0.09 -14.74 0.08
CA PHE A 84 -1.32 -14.38 -0.61
C PHE A 84 -2.35 -13.90 0.41
N ARG A 85 -2.85 -12.68 0.25
CA ARG A 85 -3.95 -12.12 1.06
C ARG A 85 -5.19 -11.97 0.19
N HIS A 86 -6.28 -12.64 0.54
CA HIS A 86 -7.52 -12.57 -0.21
C HIS A 86 -8.35 -11.35 0.22
N GLY A 87 -8.58 -10.43 -0.71
CA GLY A 87 -9.42 -9.24 -0.51
C GLY A 87 -10.93 -9.50 -0.71
N GLY A 88 -11.32 -10.73 -1.03
CA GLY A 88 -12.65 -11.06 -1.56
C GLY A 88 -12.67 -11.05 -3.09
N ASN A 89 -13.79 -11.47 -3.68
CA ASN A 89 -14.04 -11.45 -5.14
C ASN A 89 -12.90 -12.06 -5.99
N MET A 90 -12.25 -13.11 -5.49
CA MET A 90 -11.07 -13.76 -6.10
C MET A 90 -9.86 -12.84 -6.37
N VAL A 91 -9.76 -11.72 -5.66
CA VAL A 91 -8.59 -10.82 -5.69
C VAL A 91 -7.63 -11.21 -4.58
N PHE A 92 -6.35 -11.37 -4.93
CA PHE A 92 -5.27 -11.69 -4.01
C PHE A 92 -4.16 -10.64 -4.12
N ASP A 93 -3.82 -10.00 -3.00
CA ASP A 93 -2.57 -9.27 -2.88
C ASP A 93 -1.44 -10.26 -2.61
N VAL A 94 -0.39 -10.22 -3.42
CA VAL A 94 0.74 -11.16 -3.35
C VAL A 94 2.00 -10.41 -2.93
N MET A 95 2.60 -10.84 -1.83
CA MET A 95 3.88 -10.33 -1.35
C MET A 95 4.92 -11.43 -1.54
N VAL A 96 5.99 -11.12 -2.28
CA VAL A 96 7.10 -12.04 -2.55
C VAL A 96 8.20 -11.75 -1.53
N PHE A 97 8.68 -12.78 -0.84
CA PHE A 97 9.84 -12.72 0.06
C PHE A 97 10.97 -13.51 -0.56
N ASP A 98 12.11 -12.84 -0.74
CA ASP A 98 13.32 -13.42 -1.31
C ASP A 98 13.99 -14.38 -0.32
N THR A 99 14.37 -15.57 -0.78
CA THR A 99 15.01 -16.59 0.08
C THR A 99 16.33 -16.12 0.68
N ARG A 100 17.08 -15.24 0.01
CA ARG A 100 18.44 -14.84 0.45
C ARG A 100 18.40 -13.82 1.59
N SER A 101 17.49 -12.85 1.51
CA SER A 101 17.34 -11.77 2.49
C SER A 101 16.27 -12.04 3.54
N ALA A 102 15.34 -12.97 3.29
CA ALA A 102 14.07 -13.12 4.00
C ALA A 102 13.22 -11.82 4.04
N CYS A 103 13.56 -10.82 3.23
CA CYS A 103 12.85 -9.56 3.11
C CYS A 103 11.84 -9.60 1.96
N GLN A 104 10.83 -8.73 2.04
CA GLN A 104 9.90 -8.54 0.93
C GLN A 104 10.66 -7.93 -0.26
N ARG A 105 10.49 -8.53 -1.45
CA ARG A 105 11.12 -8.04 -2.69
C ARG A 105 10.43 -6.75 -3.15
N GLU A 106 11.21 -5.71 -3.38
CA GLU A 106 10.76 -4.45 -3.97
C GLU A 106 10.99 -4.49 -5.49
N TYR A 107 10.00 -4.06 -6.27
CA TYR A 107 10.09 -4.00 -7.73
C TYR A 107 10.08 -2.55 -8.21
N PRO A 108 10.93 -2.17 -9.19
CA PRO A 108 10.88 -0.86 -9.81
C PRO A 108 9.51 -0.60 -10.46
N LEU A 109 8.98 0.61 -10.31
CA LEU A 109 7.73 1.03 -10.96
C LEU A 109 7.94 1.06 -12.49
N PHE A 110 7.45 0.02 -13.18
CA PHE A 110 7.62 -0.11 -14.62
C PHE A 110 6.93 1.03 -15.38
N ALA A 111 7.72 1.88 -16.06
CA ALA A 111 7.20 2.93 -16.93
C ALA A 111 6.38 2.34 -18.09
N MET A 112 5.09 2.68 -18.17
CA MET A 112 4.25 2.28 -19.30
C MET A 112 4.65 3.02 -20.57
N LYS A 113 5.16 2.29 -21.58
CA LYS A 113 5.20 2.78 -22.96
C LYS A 113 3.77 2.88 -23.49
N GLY A 114 3.23 4.10 -23.55
CA GLY A 114 1.94 4.36 -24.18
C GLY A 114 1.97 4.03 -25.67
N LYS A 115 0.92 3.36 -26.16
CA LYS A 115 0.59 3.32 -27.59
C LYS A 115 -0.54 4.32 -27.84
N ASP A 116 -0.24 5.37 -28.61
CA ASP A 116 -1.23 6.35 -29.06
C ASP A 116 -2.20 5.74 -30.08
N GLN A 117 -3.51 5.98 -29.89
CA GLN A 117 -4.41 6.24 -31.02
C GLN A 117 -5.35 7.41 -30.72
N LYS A 118 -5.26 8.43 -31.59
CA LYS A 118 -6.17 9.57 -31.79
C LYS A 118 -7.53 9.05 -32.32
N LYS A 119 -8.68 9.74 -32.30
CA LYS A 119 -9.07 11.17 -32.13
C LYS A 119 -10.61 11.20 -31.86
N SER A 120 -11.15 12.10 -31.04
CA SER A 120 -11.98 13.28 -31.41
C SER A 120 -13.17 13.38 -30.41
N SER A 121 -13.79 14.51 -30.05
CA SER A 121 -13.76 15.90 -30.54
C SER A 121 -13.84 16.90 -29.35
N ALA A 122 -13.57 18.18 -29.61
CA ALA A 122 -13.37 19.20 -28.57
C ALA A 122 -14.65 19.95 -28.13
N LYS A 123 -14.63 20.48 -26.90
CA LYS A 123 -15.05 21.88 -26.64
C LYS A 123 -14.22 22.50 -25.50
N ARG A 124 -14.11 23.83 -25.53
CA ARG A 124 -12.93 24.59 -25.06
C ARG A 124 -13.38 25.86 -24.32
N PHE A 125 -12.86 26.10 -23.12
CA PHE A 125 -12.74 27.43 -22.52
C PHE A 125 -11.46 27.49 -21.64
N GLY A 126 -10.58 28.49 -21.87
CA GLY A 126 -9.38 28.77 -21.07
C GLY A 126 -9.70 29.58 -19.81
N LYS A 127 -8.78 29.88 -18.88
CA LYS A 127 -7.31 30.11 -18.92
C LYS A 127 -6.65 29.29 -17.77
N GLN A 128 -5.41 28.72 -17.78
CA GLN A 128 -4.06 29.21 -18.14
C GLN A 128 -3.60 30.39 -17.24
N LEU A 129 -2.43 30.47 -16.56
CA LEU A 129 -1.28 29.60 -16.16
C LEU A 129 -0.54 30.40 -15.03
N GLU A 130 0.33 29.93 -14.12
CA GLU A 130 0.80 28.61 -13.64
C GLU A 130 1.57 28.81 -12.30
N LYS A 131 1.99 27.71 -11.63
CA LYS A 131 3.41 27.38 -11.31
C LYS A 131 3.51 26.11 -10.45
N CYS A 132 3.67 24.98 -11.15
CA CYS A 132 4.60 23.86 -10.95
C CYS A 132 5.13 23.56 -9.51
N THR A 133 5.21 22.30 -9.05
CA THR A 133 5.89 21.17 -9.71
C THR A 133 5.18 19.80 -9.65
N SER A 134 5.74 18.82 -10.38
CA SER A 134 5.07 17.59 -10.82
C SER A 134 5.43 16.30 -10.07
N THR A 135 4.41 15.50 -9.74
CA THR A 135 4.49 14.02 -9.73
C THR A 135 3.12 13.44 -10.07
N SER A 136 2.92 13.09 -11.36
CA SER A 136 1.64 12.56 -11.86
C SER A 136 1.48 11.07 -11.53
N PHE A 137 1.23 10.73 -10.27
CA PHE A 137 0.71 9.42 -9.90
C PHE A 137 -0.72 9.26 -10.42
N LYS A 138 -0.91 8.50 -11.49
CA LYS A 138 -2.25 8.07 -11.95
C LYS A 138 -2.68 6.87 -11.12
N HIS A 139 -3.31 7.12 -9.97
CA HIS A 139 -3.98 6.08 -9.21
C HIS A 139 -5.24 5.62 -9.97
N GLU A 140 -5.40 4.31 -10.12
CA GLU A 140 -6.55 3.72 -10.82
C GLU A 140 -7.82 3.70 -9.95
N HIS A 141 -7.65 3.67 -8.62
CA HIS A 141 -8.76 3.85 -7.69
C HIS A 141 -8.90 5.32 -7.27
N PRO A 142 -10.12 5.76 -6.91
CA PRO A 142 -10.33 7.06 -6.30
C PRO A 142 -9.48 7.25 -5.04
N TYR A 143 -8.71 8.33 -4.99
CA TYR A 143 -7.90 8.71 -3.84
C TYR A 143 -8.17 10.15 -3.38
N PHE A 144 -7.68 10.49 -2.18
CA PHE A 144 -7.50 11.87 -1.74
C PHE A 144 -6.22 12.01 -0.92
N VAL A 145 -5.59 13.19 -0.95
CA VAL A 145 -4.48 13.53 -0.07
C VAL A 145 -5.02 14.24 1.16
N ALA A 146 -4.47 13.93 2.33
CA ALA A 146 -4.80 14.56 3.59
C ALA A 146 -3.53 14.93 4.37
N THR A 147 -3.36 16.22 4.64
CA THR A 147 -2.30 16.74 5.50
C THR A 147 -2.70 16.63 6.97
N LEU A 148 -1.78 16.12 7.80
CA LEU A 148 -1.99 15.91 9.22
C LEU A 148 -1.84 17.19 10.02
N LYS A 149 -2.95 17.92 10.18
CA LYS A 149 -2.99 19.09 11.06
C LYS A 149 -2.98 18.68 12.54
N PRO A 150 -2.52 19.54 13.47
CA PRO A 150 -2.50 19.24 14.91
C PRO A 150 -3.84 18.75 15.47
N ASN A 151 -4.95 19.31 14.97
CA ASN A 151 -6.30 18.90 15.38
C ASN A 151 -6.67 17.47 14.93
N ASN A 152 -6.08 16.93 13.85
CA ASN A 152 -6.36 15.58 13.39
C ASN A 152 -5.78 14.54 14.37
N LEU A 153 -4.57 14.80 14.88
CA LEU A 153 -3.89 13.96 15.88
C LEU A 153 -4.51 14.10 17.28
N LYS A 154 -4.83 15.33 17.70
CA LYS A 154 -5.49 15.61 18.99
C LYS A 154 -6.88 14.99 19.07
N VAL A 155 -7.73 15.21 18.06
CA VAL A 155 -9.12 14.71 18.05
C VAL A 155 -9.21 13.24 17.58
N SER A 156 -8.10 12.64 17.14
CA SER A 156 -8.02 11.27 16.63
C SER A 156 -8.98 10.99 15.46
N LYS A 157 -9.14 11.97 14.55
CA LYS A 157 -10.07 11.91 13.42
C LYS A 157 -9.42 12.44 12.15
N LEU A 158 -9.75 11.82 11.01
CA LEU A 158 -9.43 12.34 9.69
C LEU A 158 -10.71 12.64 8.91
N ASN A 159 -10.88 13.89 8.47
CA ASN A 159 -11.99 14.26 7.60
C ASN A 159 -11.75 13.76 6.17
N ILE A 160 -12.73 13.06 5.60
CA ILE A 160 -12.73 12.69 4.18
C ILE A 160 -13.32 13.87 3.38
N PRO A 161 -12.71 14.30 2.26
CA PRO A 161 -13.25 15.37 1.43
C PRO A 161 -14.70 15.08 1.00
N ARG A 162 -15.60 16.04 1.18
CA ARG A 162 -17.05 15.85 1.00
C ARG A 162 -17.44 15.43 -0.42
N LYS A 163 -16.75 15.97 -1.44
CA LYS A 163 -16.90 15.54 -2.84
C LYS A 163 -16.51 14.07 -3.00
N PHE A 164 -15.32 13.70 -2.52
CA PHE A 164 -14.84 12.32 -2.52
C PHE A 164 -15.81 11.36 -1.83
N ALA A 165 -16.30 11.71 -0.64
CA ALA A 165 -17.22 10.88 0.12
C ALA A 165 -18.56 10.66 -0.59
N ARG A 166 -19.11 11.68 -1.26
CA ARG A 166 -20.35 11.58 -2.04
C ARG A 166 -20.15 10.74 -3.31
N SER A 167 -19.14 11.06 -4.11
CA SER A 167 -18.84 10.36 -5.37
C SER A 167 -18.51 8.88 -5.18
N ASN A 168 -18.05 8.49 -3.98
CA ASN A 168 -17.71 7.12 -3.63
C ASN A 168 -18.70 6.47 -2.64
N GLY A 169 -19.92 6.98 -2.48
CA GLY A 169 -20.95 6.33 -1.65
C GLY A 169 -20.54 6.07 -0.19
N LEU A 170 -19.74 6.97 0.38
CA LEU A 170 -19.29 6.93 1.79
C LEU A 170 -20.20 7.75 2.73
N THR A 171 -21.14 8.50 2.18
CA THR A 171 -22.19 9.22 2.93
C THR A 171 -23.22 8.28 3.51
N ASP A 172 -23.84 8.69 4.62
CA ASP A 172 -24.86 7.95 5.38
C ASP A 172 -24.40 6.58 5.91
N ARG A 173 -23.09 6.35 5.91
CA ARG A 173 -22.45 5.15 6.46
C ARG A 173 -21.98 5.37 7.89
N PHE A 174 -22.27 4.37 8.71
CA PHE A 174 -21.72 4.18 10.05
C PHE A 174 -21.24 2.73 10.10
N CYS A 175 -19.96 2.49 9.89
CA CYS A 175 -19.43 1.14 9.77
C CYS A 175 -17.98 1.04 10.22
N GLU A 176 -17.51 -0.19 10.42
CA GLU A 176 -16.08 -0.48 10.44
C GLU A 176 -15.52 -0.35 9.02
N MET A 177 -14.26 0.04 8.94
CA MET A 177 -13.46 0.10 7.72
C MET A 177 -12.06 -0.44 8.02
N VAL A 178 -11.33 -0.84 6.98
CA VAL A 178 -9.96 -1.30 7.08
C VAL A 178 -9.04 -0.22 6.53
N LEU A 179 -7.99 0.11 7.27
CA LEU A 179 -6.90 0.94 6.80
C LEU A 179 -5.67 0.04 6.63
N VAL A 180 -5.00 0.11 5.48
CA VAL A 180 -3.81 -0.67 5.16
C VAL A 180 -2.65 0.31 4.96
N ASP A 181 -1.51 0.12 5.62
CA ASP A 181 -0.33 0.95 5.34
C ASP A 181 0.46 0.47 4.10
N GLN A 182 1.41 1.32 3.72
CA GLN A 182 2.58 1.06 2.90
C GLN A 182 3.37 -0.23 3.26
N GLN A 183 3.31 -0.76 4.49
CA GLN A 183 3.88 -2.06 4.88
C GLN A 183 2.87 -3.23 4.79
N GLY A 184 1.67 -2.99 4.26
CA GLY A 184 0.58 -3.97 4.19
C GLY A 184 -0.13 -4.29 5.52
N ARG A 185 0.32 -3.78 6.66
CA ARG A 185 -0.35 -3.98 7.97
C ARG A 185 -1.74 -3.36 7.93
N SER A 186 -2.69 -3.99 8.62
CA SER A 186 -4.11 -3.64 8.54
C SER A 186 -4.67 -3.27 9.91
N TRP A 187 -5.41 -2.16 9.98
CA TRP A 187 -6.08 -1.69 11.18
C TRP A 187 -7.58 -1.52 10.96
N ILE A 188 -8.36 -1.86 11.97
CA ILE A 188 -9.78 -1.55 12.02
C ILE A 188 -9.92 -0.08 12.41
N ALA A 189 -10.68 0.67 11.62
CA ALA A 189 -11.14 2.00 11.97
C ALA A 189 -12.66 2.12 11.82
N ASN A 190 -13.23 3.24 12.27
CA ASN A 190 -14.65 3.53 12.08
C ASN A 190 -14.86 4.67 11.07
N LEU A 191 -15.65 4.39 10.03
CA LEU A 191 -16.24 5.42 9.17
C LEU A 191 -17.48 5.99 9.86
N ARG A 192 -17.59 7.32 9.90
CA ARG A 192 -18.73 8.03 10.49
C ARG A 192 -19.17 9.17 9.59
N HIS A 193 -20.48 9.33 9.41
CA HIS A 193 -21.09 10.49 8.77
C HIS A 193 -21.84 11.34 9.80
N LYS A 194 -21.50 12.63 9.87
CA LYS A 194 -22.16 13.61 10.74
C LYS A 194 -23.28 14.27 9.94
N LYS A 195 -24.54 13.92 10.22
CA LYS A 195 -25.70 14.41 9.46
C LYS A 195 -25.90 15.92 9.50
N SER A 196 -25.56 16.59 10.61
CA SER A 196 -25.84 18.02 10.79
C SER A 196 -25.03 18.96 9.90
N ASP A 197 -23.81 18.57 9.51
CA ASP A 197 -23.03 19.33 8.54
C ASP A 197 -22.72 18.54 7.26
N GLY A 198 -22.97 17.23 7.23
CA GLY A 198 -22.67 16.34 6.10
C GLY A 198 -21.20 15.88 6.02
N GLN A 199 -20.39 16.05 7.07
CA GLN A 199 -18.99 15.64 7.08
C GLN A 199 -18.84 14.12 7.29
N VAL A 200 -18.06 13.46 6.42
CA VAL A 200 -17.63 12.06 6.62
C VAL A 200 -16.21 12.05 7.20
N TYR A 201 -15.95 11.21 8.20
CA TYR A 201 -14.63 11.12 8.81
C TYR A 201 -14.27 9.69 9.25
N ILE A 202 -12.97 9.41 9.25
CA ILE A 202 -12.34 8.24 9.88
C ILE A 202 -12.12 8.60 11.35
N GLY A 203 -12.65 7.79 12.27
CA GLY A 203 -12.58 8.02 13.72
C GLY A 203 -11.62 7.07 14.44
N ARG A 204 -12.13 6.42 15.50
CA ARG A 204 -11.42 5.38 16.28
C ARG A 204 -10.68 4.44 15.33
N GLY A 205 -9.41 4.15 15.64
CA GLY A 205 -8.47 3.43 14.77
C GLY A 205 -7.48 4.32 14.01
N TRP A 206 -7.87 5.56 13.65
CA TRP A 206 -7.01 6.48 12.88
C TRP A 206 -5.69 6.82 13.60
N ARG A 207 -5.75 7.16 14.89
CA ARG A 207 -4.57 7.53 15.67
C ARG A 207 -3.57 6.38 15.80
N ASN A 208 -4.04 5.14 15.92
CA ASN A 208 -3.20 3.96 16.02
C ASN A 208 -2.40 3.73 14.73
N LEU A 209 -3.02 3.92 13.56
CA LEU A 209 -2.34 3.94 12.27
C LEU A 209 -1.22 4.99 12.25
N CYS A 210 -1.51 6.21 12.70
CA CYS A 210 -0.55 7.32 12.64
C CYS A 210 0.68 7.03 13.50
N ILE A 211 0.47 6.55 14.73
CA ILE A 211 1.55 6.15 15.65
C ILE A 211 2.38 5.02 15.04
N ALA A 212 1.75 3.98 14.48
CA ALA A 212 2.45 2.82 13.93
C ALA A 212 3.22 3.09 12.62
N ASN A 213 2.95 4.22 11.95
CA ASN A 213 3.68 4.72 10.78
C ASN A 213 4.64 5.87 11.12
N ASN A 214 4.76 6.25 12.40
CA ASN A 214 5.52 7.42 12.87
C ASN A 214 5.11 8.75 12.22
N LEU A 215 3.84 8.89 11.81
CA LEU A 215 3.33 10.11 11.17
C LEU A 215 3.22 11.27 12.17
N LYS A 216 3.64 12.46 11.75
CA LYS A 216 3.70 13.69 12.54
C LYS A 216 2.77 14.76 11.98
N GLU A 217 2.73 15.91 12.64
CA GLU A 217 2.06 17.10 12.12
C GLU A 217 2.74 17.57 10.82
N GLU A 218 1.95 18.13 9.90
CA GLU A 218 2.32 18.54 8.53
C GLU A 218 2.70 17.42 7.54
N ASP A 219 2.85 16.16 7.98
CA ASP A 219 2.95 15.02 7.04
C ASP A 219 1.70 14.94 6.16
N SER A 220 1.90 14.70 4.87
CA SER A 220 0.79 14.44 3.93
C SER A 220 0.70 12.96 3.59
N VAL A 221 -0.50 12.41 3.69
CA VAL A 221 -0.80 11.02 3.35
C VAL A 221 -1.84 10.94 2.24
N LEU A 222 -1.59 10.06 1.29
CA LEU A 222 -2.53 9.69 0.25
C LEU A 222 -3.36 8.49 0.74
N LEU A 223 -4.68 8.62 0.65
CA LEU A 223 -5.63 7.56 0.97
C LEU A 223 -6.36 7.13 -0.30
N GLU A 224 -6.05 5.93 -0.77
CA GLU A 224 -6.62 5.28 -1.96
C GLU A 224 -7.76 4.32 -1.55
N LEU A 225 -8.95 4.47 -2.12
CA LEU A 225 -10.11 3.61 -1.83
C LEU A 225 -10.05 2.33 -2.67
N ILE A 226 -9.33 1.32 -2.17
CA ILE A 226 -9.11 0.04 -2.87
C ILE A 226 -10.26 -0.98 -2.72
N GLY A 227 -11.33 -0.64 -2.01
CA GLY A 227 -12.54 -1.47 -1.90
C GLY A 227 -13.66 -0.79 -1.12
N ASN A 228 -14.92 -0.90 -1.59
CA ASN A 228 -16.06 -0.16 -1.04
C ASN A 228 -17.27 -1.02 -0.64
N GLY A 229 -17.02 -2.30 -0.31
CA GLY A 229 -18.05 -3.23 0.19
C GLY A 229 -18.59 -2.85 1.57
N LYS A 230 -19.25 -3.78 2.29
CA LYS A 230 -19.85 -3.53 3.63
C LYS A 230 -18.89 -2.88 4.64
N LYS A 231 -17.59 -3.20 4.56
CA LYS A 231 -16.50 -2.48 5.21
C LYS A 231 -15.60 -1.88 4.12
N PRO A 232 -15.48 -0.54 4.02
CA PRO A 232 -14.56 0.10 3.08
C PRO A 232 -13.11 -0.24 3.43
N ILE A 233 -12.23 -0.25 2.43
CA ILE A 233 -10.79 -0.50 2.58
C ILE A 233 -10.04 0.67 1.94
N PHE A 234 -9.24 1.37 2.75
CA PHE A 234 -8.31 2.38 2.27
C PHE A 234 -6.87 1.90 2.40
N LYS A 235 -6.08 2.10 1.36
CA LYS A 235 -4.62 2.01 1.40
C LYS A 235 -4.05 3.39 1.71
N LEU A 236 -3.05 3.45 2.58
CA LEU A 236 -2.34 4.66 2.96
C LEU A 236 -0.91 4.63 2.43
N GLU A 237 -0.56 5.65 1.67
CA GLU A 237 0.78 5.91 1.15
C GLU A 237 1.26 7.25 1.70
N VAL A 238 2.51 7.34 2.16
CA VAL A 238 3.06 8.60 2.68
C VAL A 238 3.59 9.42 1.50
N ALA A 239 3.02 10.60 1.29
CA ALA A 239 3.51 11.55 0.30
C ALA A 239 4.75 12.26 0.88
N ARG A 240 5.92 11.63 0.71
CA ARG A 240 7.21 12.27 1.02
C ARG A 240 7.63 13.14 -0.15
N ASP A 241 7.75 14.44 0.07
CA ASP A 241 8.52 15.29 -0.83
C ASP A 241 9.98 14.82 -0.83
N SER A 242 10.55 14.62 -2.03
CA SER A 242 11.91 14.10 -2.23
C SER A 242 13.01 15.14 -1.96
N SER A 243 12.74 16.13 -1.10
CA SER A 243 13.64 17.24 -0.75
C SER A 243 14.07 17.25 0.72
N ALA A 244 14.35 16.07 1.30
CA ALA A 244 15.07 15.95 2.55
C ALA A 244 16.57 15.69 2.27
N LYS A 245 17.33 16.76 2.00
CA LYS A 245 18.80 16.69 2.00
C LYS A 245 19.28 16.44 3.43
N THR A 246 19.65 15.21 3.75
CA THR A 246 20.36 14.89 4.99
C THR A 246 21.66 15.69 5.02
N LYS A 247 21.75 16.71 5.88
CA LYS A 247 23.05 17.28 6.25
C LYS A 247 23.81 16.20 7.04
N PRO A 248 25.08 15.91 6.73
CA PRO A 248 25.91 15.11 7.62
C PRO A 248 26.06 15.85 8.95
N ASN A 249 25.73 15.20 10.06
CA ASN A 249 26.04 15.74 11.37
C ASN A 249 27.56 15.67 11.57
N HIS A 250 28.19 16.83 11.72
CA HIS A 250 29.56 16.93 12.19
C HIS A 250 29.58 16.54 13.67
N PRO A 251 30.45 15.64 14.14
CA PRO A 251 30.67 15.46 15.56
C PRO A 251 31.49 16.65 16.11
N ASP A 252 31.04 17.23 17.22
CA ASP A 252 31.81 18.20 17.99
C ASP A 252 32.91 17.48 18.79
N SER A 253 34.17 17.58 18.36
CA SER A 253 35.31 17.30 19.22
C SER A 253 35.84 18.62 19.80
N LYS A 254 35.58 18.86 21.09
CA LYS A 254 36.14 20.01 21.83
C LYS A 254 37.66 19.87 21.96
N ALA A 255 38.36 21.00 21.83
CA ALA A 255 39.80 21.10 21.94
C ALA A 255 40.28 21.36 23.38
N GLY A 256 41.54 20.98 23.63
CA GLY A 256 42.31 21.09 24.88
C GLY A 256 43.31 19.93 24.89
N ASP A 257 44.64 20.09 24.94
CA ASP A 257 45.46 21.28 25.21
C ASP A 257 46.59 21.47 24.18
N TRP A 258 47.24 22.63 24.20
CA TRP A 258 48.48 22.91 23.47
C TRP A 258 49.72 22.58 24.31
N SER A 259 50.73 21.97 23.70
CA SER A 259 52.10 22.50 23.73
C SER A 259 52.98 21.84 22.67
N CYS A 260 53.81 22.65 22.02
CA CYS A 260 54.79 22.20 21.04
C CYS A 260 56.06 21.71 21.74
N PHE A 261 56.74 20.74 21.14
CA PHE A 261 58.19 20.68 21.21
C PHE A 261 58.75 20.31 19.83
N CYS A 262 59.55 21.21 19.26
CA CYS A 262 60.39 20.98 18.10
C CYS A 262 61.76 21.53 18.45
N GLU A 263 62.71 20.65 18.72
CA GLU A 263 64.13 20.97 18.65
C GLU A 263 64.83 19.85 17.90
N GLY A 264 65.62 20.24 16.91
CA GLY A 264 66.40 19.33 16.08
C GLY A 264 67.88 19.56 16.27
N SER A 265 68.64 18.46 16.35
CA SER A 265 70.05 18.40 15.97
C SER A 265 70.42 16.93 15.75
N SER A 266 70.90 16.54 14.57
CA SER A 266 72.26 16.78 14.04
C SER A 266 73.27 15.73 14.53
N ARG A 267 73.53 14.71 13.67
CA ARG A 267 74.75 13.87 13.60
C ARG A 267 75.06 13.02 14.86
N CYS A 268 75.57 11.79 14.78
CA CYS A 268 76.19 11.02 13.69
C CYS A 268 75.59 9.62 13.59
#